data_AF-A0A6A1Q0A6-F1
#
_entry.id   AF-A0A6A1Q0A6-F1
#
_cell.length_a   1.000
_cell.length_b   1.000
_cell.length_c   1.000
_cell.angle_alpha   90.00
_cell.angle_beta   90.00
_cell.angle_gamma   90.00
#
_symmetry.space_group_name_H-M   'P 1'
#
loop_
_entity.id
_entity.type
_entity.pdbx_description
1 polymer ?
#
loop_
_entity_poly.entity_id
_entity_poly.type
_entity_poly.pdbx_seq_one_letter_code
_entity_poly.pdbx_strand_id
1 'polypeptide(L)'
;MPGPRPMTAWPPLEVLEALQLELSTLNAQASRAYTWLKHKIGQRQKPHLDCRRAILQGIPGFWARAVMNHPQMLAIINDQDEDMLSYMIHLEVQELGHPRHRCKLMFFFWNNPYFWNNTIIKE
;
A
#
# COMPACT_ATOMS: atom_id res chain seq x y z
N MET A 1 -43.36 52.53 17.88
CA MET A 1 -42.38 51.59 18.48
C MET A 1 -42.03 50.56 17.43
N PRO A 2 -40.79 50.50 16.90
CA PRO A 2 -40.42 49.43 15.99
C PRO A 2 -40.15 48.14 16.78
N GLY A 3 -40.83 47.06 16.40
CA GLY A 3 -40.72 45.75 17.02
C GLY A 3 -39.37 45.06 16.81
N PRO A 4 -39.11 43.95 17.53
CA PRO A 4 -37.80 43.31 17.57
C PRO A 4 -37.42 42.79 16.18
N ARG A 5 -36.21 43.10 15.72
CA ARG A 5 -35.65 42.51 14.50
C ARG A 5 -35.63 40.98 14.64
N PRO A 6 -36.01 40.22 13.60
CA PRO A 6 -35.75 38.78 13.59
C PRO A 6 -34.24 38.58 13.73
N MET A 7 -33.81 37.80 14.72
CA MET A 7 -32.45 37.27 14.78
C MET A 7 -32.19 36.58 13.44
N THR A 8 -31.29 37.14 12.64
CA THR A 8 -30.97 36.65 11.31
C THR A 8 -30.43 35.23 11.42
N ALA A 9 -31.27 34.26 11.06
CA ALA A 9 -30.81 32.93 10.72
C ALA A 9 -29.85 33.07 9.52
N TRP A 10 -28.68 32.44 9.62
CA TRP A 10 -27.68 32.47 8.55
C TRP A 10 -28.32 31.96 7.26
N PRO A 11 -28.02 32.55 6.10
CA PRO A 11 -28.44 32.03 4.80
C PRO A 11 -28.12 30.53 4.72
N PRO A 12 -29.04 29.68 4.21
CA PRO A 12 -28.83 28.23 4.15
C PRO A 12 -27.52 27.80 3.47
N LEU A 13 -27.04 28.61 2.52
CA LEU A 13 -25.75 28.39 1.85
C LEU A 13 -24.56 28.54 2.81
N GLU A 14 -24.55 29.58 3.67
CA GLU A 14 -23.48 29.79 4.66
C GLU A 14 -23.47 28.68 5.71
N VAL A 15 -24.64 28.18 6.12
CA VAL A 15 -24.76 27.02 7.01
C VAL A 15 -24.18 25.76 6.36
N LEU A 16 -24.48 25.53 5.07
CA LEU A 16 -23.94 24.39 4.32
C LEU A 16 -22.41 24.48 4.15
N GLU A 17 -21.89 25.68 3.87
CA GLU A 17 -20.44 25.92 3.77
C GLU A 17 -19.73 25.65 5.09
N ALA A 18 -20.29 26.10 6.22
CA ALA A 18 -19.77 25.81 7.55
C ALA A 18 -19.73 24.30 7.83
N LEU A 19 -20.81 23.57 7.52
CA LEU A 19 -20.86 22.11 7.67
C LEU A 19 -19.83 21.40 6.78
N GLN A 20 -19.66 21.84 5.54
CA GLN A 20 -18.68 21.27 4.63
C GLN A 20 -17.24 21.49 5.14
N LEU A 21 -16.97 22.66 5.73
CA LEU A 21 -15.69 22.97 6.36
C LEU A 21 -15.44 22.06 7.58
N GLU A 22 -16.44 21.87 8.43
CA GLU A 22 -16.36 20.94 9.57
C GLU A 22 -16.08 19.50 9.12
N LEU A 23 -16.81 19.00 8.12
CA LEU A 23 -16.59 17.67 7.54
C LEU A 23 -15.18 17.52 6.96
N SER A 24 -14.69 18.54 6.25
CA SER A 24 -13.33 18.52 5.70
C SER A 24 -12.26 18.49 6.80
N THR A 25 -12.51 19.20 7.91
CA THR A 25 -11.63 19.24 9.07
C THR A 25 -11.59 17.89 9.78
N LEU A 26 -12.75 17.27 10.00
CA LEU A 26 -12.86 15.93 10.57
C LEU A 26 -12.16 14.89 9.69
N ASN A 27 -12.38 14.94 8.38
CA ASN A 27 -11.72 14.03 7.44
C ASN A 27 -10.19 14.20 7.44
N ALA A 28 -9.69 15.45 7.53
CA ALA A 28 -8.27 15.73 7.64
C ALA A 28 -7.68 15.18 8.95
N GLN A 29 -8.39 15.31 10.07
CA GLN A 29 -7.97 14.74 11.35
C GLN A 29 -7.94 13.21 11.31
N ALA A 30 -8.98 12.57 10.78
CA ALA A 30 -9.05 11.12 10.62
C ALA A 30 -7.91 10.60 9.73
N SER A 31 -7.64 11.28 8.60
CA SER A 31 -6.54 10.93 7.69
C SER A 31 -5.18 11.02 8.38
N ARG A 32 -4.95 12.05 9.22
CA ARG A 32 -3.72 12.20 10.01
C ARG A 32 -3.59 11.09 11.04
N ALA A 33 -4.65 10.77 11.78
CA ALA A 33 -4.66 9.71 12.77
C ALA A 33 -4.39 8.34 12.14
N TYR A 34 -5.03 8.04 11.01
CA TYR A 34 -4.80 6.83 10.24
C TYR A 34 -3.34 6.73 9.76
N THR A 35 -2.79 7.80 9.19
CA THR A 35 -1.39 7.85 8.73
C THR A 35 -0.42 7.55 9.88
N TRP A 36 -0.65 8.18 11.03
CA TRP A 36 0.18 7.98 12.22
C TRP A 36 0.10 6.54 12.75
N LEU A 37 -1.11 5.97 12.83
CA LEU A 37 -1.31 4.59 13.25
C LEU A 37 -0.62 3.61 12.30
N LYS A 38 -0.80 3.80 10.99
CA LYS A 38 -0.17 2.99 9.95
C LYS A 38 1.35 3.03 10.06
N HIS A 39 1.94 4.21 10.25
CA HIS A 39 3.38 4.35 10.47
C HIS A 39 3.84 3.58 11.72
N LYS A 40 3.13 3.70 12.85
CA LYS A 40 3.47 2.94 14.08
C LYS A 40 3.41 1.43 13.87
N ILE A 41 2.40 0.93 13.15
CA ILE A 41 2.28 -0.49 12.82
C ILE A 41 3.43 -0.93 11.93
N GLY A 42 3.74 -0.17 10.87
CA GLY A 42 4.86 -0.47 9.97
C GLY A 42 6.21 -0.56 10.70
N GLN A 43 6.48 0.38 11.62
CA GLN A 43 7.70 0.34 12.45
C GLN A 43 7.78 -0.90 13.33
N ARG A 44 6.65 -1.33 13.91
CA ARG A 44 6.58 -2.56 14.72
C ARG A 44 6.72 -3.81 13.86
N GLN A 45 6.17 -3.83 12.66
CA GLN A 45 6.23 -4.98 11.75
C GLN A 45 7.61 -5.16 11.13
N LYS A 46 8.36 -4.08 10.90
CA LYS A 46 9.68 -4.11 10.25
C LYS A 46 10.64 -5.19 10.78
N PRO A 47 10.95 -5.28 12.09
CA PRO A 47 11.86 -6.31 12.60
C PRO A 47 11.35 -7.74 12.36
N HIS A 48 10.03 -7.96 12.42
CA HIS A 48 9.44 -9.27 12.14
C HIS A 48 9.52 -9.63 10.64
N LEU A 49 9.32 -8.65 9.76
CA LEU A 49 9.48 -8.83 8.31
C LEU A 49 10.94 -9.09 7.94
N ASP A 50 11.88 -8.41 8.58
CA ASP A 50 13.32 -8.62 8.38
C ASP A 50 13.75 -10.01 8.88
N CYS A 51 13.24 -10.46 10.03
CA CYS A 51 13.45 -11.83 10.53
C CYS A 51 12.85 -12.88 9.59
N ARG A 52 11.60 -12.69 9.15
CA ARG A 52 10.94 -13.56 8.17
C ARG A 52 11.74 -13.65 6.88
N ARG A 53 12.23 -12.51 6.36
CA ARG A 53 13.08 -12.45 5.16
C ARG A 53 14.33 -13.32 5.31
N ALA A 54 15.03 -13.22 6.43
CA ALA A 54 16.22 -14.03 6.70
C ALA A 54 15.92 -15.54 6.71
N ILE A 55 14.77 -15.95 7.28
CA ILE A 55 14.32 -17.34 7.27
C ILE A 55 14.00 -17.80 5.83
N LEU A 56 13.26 -16.98 5.07
CA LEU A 56 12.86 -17.32 3.70
C LEU A 56 14.05 -17.45 2.74
N GLN A 57 15.14 -16.71 2.97
CA GLN A 57 16.39 -16.88 2.21
C GLN A 57 16.98 -18.29 2.36
N GLY A 58 16.70 -18.98 3.46
CA GLY A 58 17.11 -20.37 3.69
C GLY A 58 16.24 -21.42 3.00
N ILE A 59 15.17 -21.04 2.30
CA ILE A 59 14.24 -21.96 1.63
C ILE A 59 14.32 -21.75 0.11
N PRO A 60 15.14 -22.54 -0.61
CA PRO A 60 15.26 -22.43 -2.06
C PRO A 60 13.92 -22.57 -2.78
N GLY A 61 13.66 -21.69 -3.76
CA GLY A 61 12.45 -21.72 -4.58
C GLY A 61 11.16 -21.34 -3.85
N PHE A 62 11.22 -20.83 -2.62
CA PHE A 62 10.03 -20.46 -1.85
C PHE A 62 9.12 -19.49 -2.61
N TRP A 63 9.66 -18.39 -3.14
CA TRP A 63 8.86 -17.36 -3.78
C TRP A 63 8.28 -17.81 -5.11
N ALA A 64 9.04 -18.57 -5.92
CA ALA A 64 8.52 -19.19 -7.14
C ALA A 64 7.27 -20.02 -6.82
N ARG A 65 7.38 -20.93 -5.85
CA ARG A 65 6.27 -21.78 -5.43
C ARG A 65 5.11 -20.98 -4.81
N ALA A 66 5.40 -19.99 -3.99
CA ALA A 66 4.38 -19.15 -3.36
C ALA A 66 3.55 -18.38 -4.39
N VAL A 67 4.20 -17.85 -5.43
CA VAL A 67 3.53 -17.14 -6.53
C VAL A 67 2.72 -18.14 -7.36
N MET A 68 3.30 -19.26 -7.77
CA MET A 68 2.60 -20.26 -8.61
C MET A 68 1.42 -20.92 -7.90
N ASN A 69 1.47 -21.07 -6.57
CA ASN A 69 0.37 -21.66 -5.81
C ASN A 69 -0.82 -20.70 -5.62
N HIS A 70 -0.73 -19.44 -6.04
CA HIS A 70 -1.85 -18.51 -5.98
C HIS A 70 -2.79 -18.73 -7.19
N PRO A 71 -4.10 -18.99 -6.99
CA PRO A 71 -5.01 -19.39 -8.07
C PRO A 71 -5.05 -18.43 -9.27
N GLN A 72 -4.96 -17.12 -9.03
CA GLN A 72 -4.95 -16.12 -10.10
C GLN A 72 -3.62 -16.06 -10.85
N MET A 73 -2.52 -16.41 -10.18
CA MET A 73 -1.18 -16.39 -10.78
C MET A 73 -0.96 -17.65 -11.61
N LEU A 74 -1.40 -18.80 -11.11
CA LEU A 74 -1.30 -20.08 -11.83
C LEU A 74 -1.96 -20.02 -13.21
N ALA A 75 -3.07 -19.29 -13.32
CA ALA A 75 -3.80 -19.15 -14.59
C ALA A 75 -3.08 -18.28 -15.64
N ILE A 76 -2.09 -17.47 -15.22
CA ILE A 76 -1.39 -16.53 -16.12
C ILE A 76 0.07 -16.91 -16.38
N ILE A 77 0.68 -17.75 -15.53
CA ILE A 77 2.07 -18.18 -15.64
C ILE A 77 2.14 -19.35 -16.64
N ASN A 78 3.02 -19.23 -17.63
CA ASN A 78 3.39 -20.32 -18.54
C ASN A 78 4.70 -20.99 -18.11
N ASP A 79 5.10 -22.06 -18.80
CA ASP A 79 6.31 -22.84 -18.49
C ASP A 79 7.60 -21.98 -18.50
N GLN A 80 7.69 -20.98 -19.38
CA GLN A 80 8.84 -20.08 -19.45
C GLN A 80 8.87 -19.13 -18.25
N ASP A 81 7.71 -18.63 -17.82
CA ASP A 81 7.57 -17.79 -16.63
C ASP A 81 7.89 -18.59 -15.35
N GLU A 82 7.51 -19.86 -15.29
CA GLU A 82 7.87 -20.76 -14.18
C GLU A 82 9.39 -20.92 -14.05
N ASP A 83 10.09 -21.20 -15.16
CA ASP A 83 11.55 -21.30 -15.13
C ASP A 83 12.19 -19.96 -14.75
N MET A 84 11.71 -18.84 -15.28
CA MET A 84 12.19 -17.50 -14.89
C MET A 84 11.98 -17.21 -13.40
N LEU A 85 10.81 -17.56 -12.85
CA LEU A 85 10.48 -17.39 -11.43
C LEU A 85 11.33 -18.28 -10.53
N SER A 86 11.86 -19.41 -11.03
CA SER A 86 12.79 -20.26 -10.27
C SER A 86 14.07 -19.52 -9.83
N TYR A 87 14.48 -18.49 -10.58
CA TYR A 87 15.61 -17.62 -10.27
C TYR A 87 15.27 -16.52 -9.24
N MET A 88 14.01 -16.41 -8.80
CA MET A 88 13.58 -15.42 -7.83
C MET A 88 14.14 -15.70 -6.43
N ILE A 89 14.84 -14.72 -5.89
CA ILE A 89 15.44 -14.74 -4.56
C ILE A 89 14.43 -14.24 -3.53
N HIS A 90 13.78 -13.12 -3.82
CA HIS A 90 12.93 -12.43 -2.86
C HIS A 90 11.90 -11.52 -3.52
N LEU A 91 10.78 -11.28 -2.82
CA LEU A 91 9.76 -10.32 -3.18
C LEU A 91 9.56 -9.32 -2.03
N GLU A 92 9.80 -8.03 -2.28
CA GLU A 92 9.47 -6.95 -1.36
C GLU A 92 8.27 -6.16 -1.86
N VAL A 93 7.41 -5.78 -0.92
CA VAL A 93 6.31 -4.84 -1.16
C VAL A 93 6.53 -3.67 -0.22
N GLN A 94 6.75 -2.49 -0.80
CA GLN A 94 6.85 -1.25 -0.06
C GLN A 94 5.63 -0.39 -0.37
N GLU A 95 4.88 -0.03 0.66
CA GLU A 95 3.81 0.94 0.52
C GLU A 95 4.40 2.36 0.40
N LEU A 96 4.02 3.06 -0.65
CA LEU A 96 4.32 4.47 -0.86
C LEU A 96 3.17 5.29 -0.23
N GLY A 97 3.52 6.39 0.43
CA GLY A 97 2.65 7.12 1.36
C GLY A 97 1.32 7.67 0.78
N HIS A 98 0.49 8.22 1.67
CA HIS A 98 -0.78 8.89 1.32
C HIS A 98 -0.56 10.11 0.39
N PRO A 99 -1.58 10.55 -0.39
CA PRO A 99 -2.99 10.15 -0.33
C PRO A 99 -3.34 8.93 -1.19
N ARG A 100 -2.54 8.62 -2.21
CA ARG A 100 -2.78 7.49 -3.11
C ARG A 100 -1.96 6.31 -2.60
N HIS A 101 -2.63 5.27 -2.10
CA HIS A 101 -2.01 4.00 -1.68
C HIS A 101 -1.29 3.34 -2.86
N ARG A 102 -0.12 3.86 -3.21
CA ARG A 102 0.76 3.28 -4.22
C ARG A 102 1.61 2.23 -3.54
N CYS A 103 1.94 1.19 -4.26
CA CYS A 103 2.81 0.14 -3.77
C CYS A 103 3.93 -0.04 -4.77
N LYS A 104 5.14 -0.12 -4.25
CA LYS A 104 6.32 -0.51 -5.00
C LYS A 104 6.54 -2.00 -4.76
N LEU A 105 6.33 -2.80 -5.80
CA LEU A 105 6.74 -4.21 -5.81
C LEU A 105 8.17 -4.30 -6.33
N MET A 106 9.01 -5.05 -5.63
CA MET A 106 10.40 -5.28 -5.97
C MET A 106 10.66 -6.78 -6.01
N PHE A 107 10.98 -7.28 -7.18
CA PHE A 107 11.25 -8.68 -7.47
C PHE A 107 12.76 -8.84 -7.66
N PHE A 108 13.41 -9.62 -6.80
CA PHE A 108 14.86 -9.82 -6.82
C PHE A 108 15.20 -11.17 -7.43
N PHE A 109 16.17 -11.21 -8.34
CA PHE A 109 16.54 -12.40 -9.10
C PHE A 109 18.04 -12.65 -9.04
N TRP A 110 18.42 -13.93 -9.14
CA TRP A 110 19.77 -14.32 -9.52
C TRP A 110 20.01 -14.03 -11.00
N ASN A 111 21.29 -14.09 -11.40
CA ASN A 111 21.63 -14.08 -12.83
C ASN A 111 20.87 -15.20 -13.54
N ASN A 112 20.20 -14.84 -14.63
CA ASN A 112 19.31 -15.72 -15.37
C ASN A 112 19.41 -15.38 -16.88
N PRO A 113 18.97 -16.28 -17.77
CA PRO A 113 19.08 -16.07 -19.22
C PRO A 113 18.04 -15.11 -19.80
N TYR A 114 17.03 -14.70 -19.03
CA TYR A 114 15.88 -13.93 -19.52
C TYR A 114 16.14 -12.42 -19.52
N PHE A 115 16.86 -11.92 -18.51
CA PHE A 115 17.20 -10.50 -18.39
C PHE A 115 18.46 -10.27 -17.57
N TRP A 116 19.12 -9.13 -17.80
CA TRP A 116 20.33 -8.75 -17.06
C TRP A 116 20.07 -8.07 -15.72
N ASN A 117 18.86 -7.58 -15.48
CA ASN A 117 18.53 -6.85 -14.25
C ASN A 117 18.38 -7.79 -13.06
N ASN A 118 19.10 -7.54 -11.97
CA ASN A 118 18.95 -8.33 -10.74
C ASN A 118 17.69 -7.95 -9.94
N THR A 119 16.98 -6.89 -10.35
CA THR A 119 15.75 -6.42 -9.71
C THR A 119 14.78 -5.84 -10.71
N ILE A 120 13.52 -6.28 -10.65
CA ILE A 120 12.39 -5.71 -11.39
C ILE A 120 11.52 -4.93 -10.41
N ILE A 121 11.16 -3.69 -10.77
CA ILE A 121 10.38 -2.79 -9.91
C ILE A 121 9.10 -2.38 -10.64
N LYS A 122 7.97 -2.42 -9.92
CA LYS A 122 6.67 -1.91 -10.38
C LYS A 122 6.06 -0.98 -9.33
N GLU A 123 5.64 0.21 -9.72
CA GLU A 123 5.00 1.23 -8.87
C GLU A 123 3.58 1.59 -9.35
#